data_AF-A0A392TS14-F1
#
_entry.id   AF-A0A392TS14-F1
#
_cell.length_a   1.000
_cell.length_b   1.000
_cell.length_c   1.000
_cell.angle_alpha   90.00
_cell.angle_beta   90.00
_cell.angle_gamma   90.00
#
_symmetry.space_group_name_H-M   'P 1'
#
loop_
_entity.id
_entity.type
_entity.pdbx_description
1 polymer ?
#
loop_
_entity_poly.entity_id
_entity_poly.type
_entity_poly.pdbx_seq_one_letter_code
_entity_poly.pdbx_strand_id
1 'polypeptide(L)' 'MDGEIGGAGLDVFENEPHVDKDLFAMDNVVLSPHSAALTAESTMSLCELVAGNFEAFFLNKPL' A
#
# COMPACT_ATOMS: atom_id res chain seq x y z
N MET A 1 17.42 -2.47 -24.14
CA MET A 1 17.91 -1.50 -23.15
C MET A 1 18.07 -2.34 -21.91
N ASP A 2 19.19 -3.06 -21.82
CA ASP A 2 19.27 -4.19 -20.90
C ASP A 2 20.30 -3.82 -19.83
N GLY A 3 19.83 -3.64 -18.59
CA GLY A 3 20.68 -3.42 -17.42
C GLY A 3 20.91 -1.97 -16.98
N GLU A 4 20.14 -0.99 -17.45
CA GLU A 4 20.22 0.38 -16.89
C GLU A 4 19.73 0.43 -15.43
N ILE A 5 18.71 -0.36 -15.10
CA ILE A 5 18.20 -0.54 -13.74
C ILE A 5 18.69 -1.89 -13.23
N GLY A 6 19.51 -1.88 -12.17
CA GLY A 6 20.04 -3.09 -11.56
C GLY A 6 18.99 -3.95 -10.85
N GLY A 7 17.91 -3.35 -10.37
CA GLY A 7 16.77 -4.03 -9.76
C GLY A 7 15.72 -3.06 -9.21
N ALA A 8 14.58 -3.59 -8.76
CA ALA A 8 13.47 -2.80 -8.21
C ALA A 8 12.73 -3.52 -7.07
N GLY A 9 12.31 -2.77 -6.06
CA GLY A 9 11.37 -3.23 -5.03
C GLY A 9 10.06 -2.47 -5.19
N LEU A 10 8.97 -3.18 -5.51
CA LEU A 10 7.68 -2.58 -5.85
C LEU A 10 6.62 -3.06 -4.86
N ASP A 11 6.08 -2.14 -4.06
CA ASP A 11 4.87 -2.40 -3.24
C ASP A 11 3.59 -1.98 -3.97
N VAL A 12 3.69 -1.10 -4.97
CA VAL A 12 2.53 -0.57 -5.70
C VAL A 12 2.67 -0.75 -7.21
N PHE A 13 1.54 -0.87 -7.90
CA PHE A 13 1.45 -1.10 -9.33
C PHE A 13 0.39 -0.19 -9.97
N GLU A 14 0.51 0.07 -11.26
CA GLU A 14 -0.41 0.98 -11.96
C GLU A 14 -1.85 0.43 -12.03
N ASN A 15 -2.02 -0.88 -12.20
CA ASN A 15 -3.34 -1.52 -12.38
C ASN A 15 -3.63 -2.59 -11.32
N GLU A 16 -3.46 -2.26 -10.04
CA GLU A 16 -3.73 -3.18 -8.94
C GLU A 16 -5.17 -3.73 -8.94
N PRO A 17 -5.38 -5.01 -8.58
CA PRO A 17 -4.37 -5.99 -8.15
C PRO A 17 -3.66 -6.72 -9.31
N HIS A 18 -3.85 -6.30 -10.57
CA HIS A 18 -3.29 -6.93 -11.76
C HIS A 18 -1.87 -6.42 -12.05
N VAL A 19 -0.89 -7.17 -11.58
CA VAL A 19 0.52 -6.91 -11.82
C VAL A 19 0.95 -7.42 -13.19
N ASP A 20 1.83 -6.69 -13.87
CA ASP A 20 2.43 -7.15 -15.13
C ASP A 20 3.16 -8.48 -14.91
N LYS A 21 2.86 -9.47 -15.76
CA LYS A 21 3.39 -10.83 -15.64
C LYS A 21 4.90 -10.87 -15.85
N ASP A 22 5.43 -9.94 -16.63
CA ASP A 22 6.86 -9.90 -16.92
C ASP A 22 7.69 -9.59 -15.66
N LEU A 23 7.13 -8.84 -14.70
CA LEU A 23 7.79 -8.55 -13.43
C LEU A 23 7.99 -9.78 -12.55
N PHE A 24 7.10 -10.78 -12.62
CA PHE A 24 7.24 -12.03 -11.87
C PHE A 24 8.37 -12.92 -12.41
N ALA A 25 8.79 -12.71 -13.65
CA ALA A 25 9.86 -13.47 -14.29
C ALA A 25 11.26 -12.88 -14.04
N MET A 26 11.36 -11.69 -13.43
CA MET A 26 12.62 -10.98 -13.22
C MET A 26 13.26 -11.35 -11.86
N ASP A 27 14.46 -11.92 -11.90
CA ASP A 27 15.23 -12.28 -10.69
C ASP A 27 15.70 -11.07 -9.87
N ASN A 28 15.75 -9.88 -10.49
CA ASN A 28 16.20 -8.64 -9.86
C ASN A 28 15.05 -7.76 -9.35
N VAL A 29 13.84 -8.31 -9.26
CA VAL A 29 12.64 -7.61 -8.80
C VAL A 29 12.03 -8.29 -7.58
N VAL A 30 11.64 -7.49 -6.58
CA VAL A 30 10.87 -7.95 -5.42
C VAL A 30 9.52 -7.24 -5.42
N LEU A 31 8.44 -8.02 -5.30
CA LEU A 31 7.07 -7.54 -5.35
C LEU A 31 6.40 -7.75 -3.99
N SER A 32 5.72 -6.73 -3.47
CA SER A 32 4.81 -6.85 -2.33
C SER A 32 3.41 -6.33 -2.68
N PRO A 33 2.34 -6.88 -2.09
CA PRO A 33 0.96 -6.59 -2.52
C PRO A 33 0.37 -5.38 -1.80
N HIS A 34 0.88 -4.17 -2.08
CA HIS A 34 0.42 -2.89 -1.51
C HIS A 34 0.19 -2.95 0.00
N SER A 35 1.22 -3.42 0.69
CA SER A 35 1.13 -3.85 2.09
C SER A 35 2.05 -3.08 3.02
N ALA A 36 2.77 -2.08 2.54
CA ALA A 36 3.74 -1.32 3.34
C ALA A 36 3.14 -0.75 4.64
N ALA A 37 1.86 -0.33 4.61
CA ALA A 37 1.19 0.23 5.77
C ALA A 37 0.42 -0.79 6.64
N LEU A 38 0.34 -2.06 6.23
CA LEU A 38 -0.53 -3.07 6.84
C LEU A 38 0.11 -3.77 8.05
N THR A 39 0.62 -3.00 9.01
CA THR A 39 1.00 -3.55 10.33
C THR A 39 -0.21 -3.56 11.27
N ALA A 40 -0.15 -4.36 12.33
CA ALA A 40 -1.23 -4.41 13.33
C ALA A 40 -1.41 -3.04 14.01
N GLU A 41 -0.31 -2.36 14.32
CA GLU A 41 -0.29 -1.05 14.97
C GLU A 41 -0.85 0.05 14.06
N SER A 42 -0.41 0.07 12.80
CA SER A 42 -0.88 1.04 11.79
C SER A 42 -2.37 0.84 11.49
N THR A 43 -2.80 -0.41 11.33
CA THR A 43 -4.20 -0.75 11.08
C THR A 43 -5.09 -0.36 12.26
N MET A 44 -4.65 -0.63 13.51
CA MET A 44 -5.40 -0.23 14.70
C MET A 44 -5.53 1.29 14.79
N SER A 45 -4.42 2.01 14.59
CA SER A 45 -4.39 3.48 14.62
C SER A 45 -5.32 4.09 13.56
N LEU A 46 -5.35 3.51 12.35
CA LEU A 46 -6.26 3.92 11.29
C LEU A 46 -7.72 3.68 11.66
N CYS A 47 -8.05 2.51 12.23
CA CYS A 47 -9.40 2.20 12.70
C CYS A 47 -9.87 3.19 13.78
N GLU A 48 -9.02 3.49 14.75
CA GLU A 48 -9.31 4.47 15.81
C GLU A 48 -9.54 5.87 15.24
N LEU A 49 -8.69 6.32 14.31
CA LEU A 49 -8.83 7.61 13.64
C LEU A 49 -10.16 7.71 12.87
N VAL A 50 -10.49 6.68 12.08
CA VAL A 50 -11.73 6.65 11.29
C VAL A 50 -12.97 6.63 12.20
N ALA A 51 -12.94 5.82 13.28
CA ALA A 51 -14.02 5.80 14.26
C ALA A 51 -14.20 7.17 14.95
N GLY A 52 -13.10 7.82 15.33
CA GLY A 52 -13.11 9.16 15.92
C GLY A 52 -13.69 10.22 14.97
N ASN A 53 -13.35 10.16 13.68
CA ASN A 53 -13.93 11.04 12.67
C ASN A 53 -15.45 10.85 12.53
N PHE A 54 -15.93 9.60 12.56
CA PHE A 54 -17.38 9.34 12.55
C PHE A 54 -18.06 9.91 13.80
N GLU A 55 -17.50 9.69 14.98
CA GLU A 55 -18.04 10.27 16.22
C GLU A 55 -18.10 11.80 16.15
N ALA A 56 -17.01 12.44 15.74
CA ALA A 56 -16.94 13.89 15.61
C ALA A 56 -18.00 14.43 14.64
N PHE A 57 -18.15 13.79 13.47
CA PHE A 57 -19.17 14.15 12.48
C PHE A 57 -20.59 14.09 13.06
N PHE A 58 -20.98 12.97 13.69
CA PHE A 58 -22.34 12.81 14.21
C PHE A 58 -22.63 13.69 15.43
N LEU A 59 -21.61 14.17 16.14
CA LEU A 59 -21.73 15.10 17.27
C LEU A 59 -21.59 16.58 16.86
N ASN A 60 -21.46 16.89 15.57
CA ASN A 60 -21.17 18.24 15.07
C ASN A 60 -19.92 18.87 15.73
N LYS A 61 -18.90 18.05 16.02
CA LYS A 61 -17.58 18.50 16.43
C LYS A 61 -16.69 18.66 15.19
N PRO A 62 -15.62 19.47 15.26
CA PRO A 62 -14.60 19.50 14.19
C PRO A 62 -13.99 18.12 13.95
N LEU A 63 -13.67 17.83 12.69
CA LEU A 63 -12.85 16.68 12.28
C LEU A 63 -11.36 16.97 12.53
#